data_AF-A0A953Q156-F1
#
_entry.id   AF-A0A953Q156-F1
#
_cell.length_a   1.000
_cell.length_b   1.000
_cell.length_c   1.000
_cell.angle_alpha   90.00
_cell.angle_beta   90.00
_cell.angle_gamma   90.00
#
_symmetry.space_group_name_H-M   'P 1'
#
loop_
_entity.id
_entity.type
_entity.pdbx_description
1 polymer ?
#
loop_
_entity_poly.entity_id
_entity_poly.type
_entity_poly.pdbx_seq_one_letter_code
_entity_poly.pdbx_strand_id
1 'polypeptide(L)'
;MAFTRTLLPKAIVRILVLVGAWAALGVAALYRARSVRIEAGKFMGDLVELEVGKSELQEVASLVDKYHGKWRKGPRSDAGSSCGPGASVVDFTFENRWLHWFLLSPQTSLGATVYVKDNHLCFRALQLFSTVEGSTVFYVEEFRKSPFQRPFMVHLNLVKTIVTMDAAATAAQRSAAYSINLGCLTKVRGCRDAREMAPALWQNSREVAPTYWKSQWDE
;
A
#
# COMPACT_ATOMS: atom_id res chain seq x y z
N MET A 1 38.06 -49.87 14.72
CA MET A 1 36.89 -49.13 14.20
C MET A 1 35.89 -48.86 15.33
N ALA A 2 36.11 -47.84 16.17
CA ALA A 2 35.27 -47.58 17.36
C ALA A 2 34.95 -46.09 17.60
N PHE A 3 34.92 -45.27 16.54
CA PHE A 3 34.84 -43.80 16.69
C PHE A 3 33.53 -43.15 16.18
N THR A 4 32.53 -43.93 15.73
CA THR A 4 31.35 -43.35 15.05
C THR A 4 30.06 -43.29 15.89
N ARG A 5 29.98 -43.89 17.09
CA ARG A 5 28.71 -44.01 17.83
C ARG A 5 28.30 -42.81 18.69
N THR A 6 29.19 -41.87 19.02
CA THR A 6 28.88 -40.76 19.96
C THR A 6 28.59 -39.42 19.28
N LEU A 7 28.82 -39.29 17.96
CA LEU A 7 28.63 -38.03 17.22
C LEU A 7 27.19 -37.84 16.72
N LEU A 8 26.52 -38.94 16.37
CA LEU A 8 25.15 -38.94 15.83
C LEU A 8 24.10 -38.27 16.77
N PRO A 9 24.05 -38.56 18.09
CA PRO A 9 23.01 -37.97 18.95
C PRO A 9 23.18 -36.45 19.12
N LYS A 10 24.42 -35.95 19.14
CA LYS A 10 24.69 -34.51 19.27
C LYS A 10 24.27 -33.74 18.02
N ALA A 11 24.46 -34.34 16.84
CA ALA A 11 24.02 -33.74 15.57
C ALA A 11 22.49 -33.65 15.49
N ILE A 12 21.78 -34.71 15.89
CA ILE A 12 20.30 -34.74 15.90
C ILE A 12 19.74 -33.65 16.82
N VAL A 13 20.25 -33.53 18.05
CA VAL A 13 19.79 -32.49 18.99
C VAL A 13 20.01 -31.09 18.41
N ARG A 14 21.16 -30.82 17.79
CA ARG A 14 21.44 -29.53 17.14
C ARG A 14 20.46 -29.23 16.00
N ILE A 15 20.18 -30.21 15.14
CA ILE A 15 19.21 -30.05 14.05
C ILE A 15 17.81 -29.75 14.60
N LEU A 16 17.36 -30.49 15.62
CA LEU A 16 16.06 -30.25 16.24
C LEU A 16 15.95 -28.86 16.87
N VAL A 17 17.01 -28.38 17.52
CA VAL A 17 17.06 -27.01 18.07
C VAL A 17 16.97 -25.97 16.96
N LEU A 18 17.70 -26.17 15.85
CA LEU A 18 17.65 -25.25 14.70
C LEU A 18 16.25 -25.24 14.05
N VAL A 19 15.63 -26.39 13.86
CA VAL A 19 14.26 -26.50 13.33
C VAL A 19 13.27 -25.81 14.26
N GLY A 20 13.38 -26.03 15.58
CA GLY A 20 12.55 -25.36 16.58
C GLY A 20 12.69 -23.84 16.56
N ALA A 21 13.93 -23.33 16.46
CA ALA A 21 14.20 -21.90 16.35
C ALA A 21 13.63 -21.30 15.05
N TRP A 22 13.79 -21.98 13.92
CA TRP A 22 13.21 -21.57 12.63
C TRP A 22 11.68 -21.53 12.66
N ALA A 23 11.04 -22.54 13.26
CA ALA A 23 9.60 -22.56 13.43
C ALA A 23 9.10 -21.39 14.30
N ALA A 24 9.80 -21.10 15.41
CA ALA A 24 9.46 -19.97 16.27
C ALA A 24 9.58 -18.62 15.54
N LEU A 25 10.64 -18.43 14.73
CA LEU A 25 10.81 -17.23 13.90
C LEU A 25 9.71 -17.10 12.84
N GLY A 26 9.32 -18.21 12.19
CA GLY A 26 8.22 -18.23 11.24
C GLY A 26 6.88 -17.82 11.87
N VAL A 27 6.58 -18.32 13.06
CA VAL A 27 5.40 -17.91 13.84
C VAL A 27 5.44 -16.43 14.20
N ALA A 28 6.60 -15.93 14.66
CA ALA A 28 6.77 -14.51 14.98
C ALA A 28 6.59 -13.61 13.74
N ALA A 29 7.09 -14.04 12.57
CA ALA A 29 6.92 -13.33 11.31
C ALA A 29 5.45 -13.25 10.87
N LEU A 30 4.71 -14.37 10.97
CA LEU A 30 3.28 -14.41 10.69
C LEU A 30 2.47 -13.53 11.64
N TYR A 31 2.79 -13.57 12.94
CA TYR A 31 2.17 -12.71 13.94
C TYR A 31 2.42 -11.23 13.62
N ARG A 32 3.67 -10.86 13.30
CA ARG A 32 4.00 -9.47 12.94
C ARG A 32 3.29 -9.02 11.67
N ALA A 33 3.20 -9.86 10.64
CA ALA A 33 2.48 -9.53 9.42
C ALA A 33 0.97 -9.32 9.66
N ARG A 34 0.37 -10.15 10.52
CA ARG A 34 -1.03 -9.96 10.94
C ARG A 34 -1.23 -8.65 11.71
N SER A 35 -0.30 -8.32 12.61
CA SER A 35 -0.31 -7.04 13.33
C SER A 35 -0.22 -5.86 12.37
N VAL A 36 0.69 -5.89 11.40
CA VAL A 36 0.82 -4.86 10.36
C VAL A 36 -0.45 -4.72 9.54
N ARG A 37 -1.09 -5.84 9.15
CA ARG A 37 -2.37 -5.82 8.43
C ARG A 37 -3.48 -5.14 9.24
N ILE A 38 -3.58 -5.44 10.54
CA ILE A 38 -4.59 -4.83 11.41
C ILE A 38 -4.34 -3.33 11.55
N GLU A 39 -3.09 -2.93 11.77
CA GLU A 39 -2.66 -1.54 11.88
C GLU A 39 -2.94 -0.76 10.60
N ALA A 40 -2.57 -1.31 9.44
CA ALA A 40 -2.89 -0.77 8.12
C ALA A 40 -4.40 -0.62 7.89
N GLY A 41 -5.22 -1.54 8.41
CA GLY A 41 -6.67 -1.46 8.33
C GLY A 41 -7.25 -0.31 9.14
N LYS A 42 -6.74 -0.10 10.36
CA LYS A 42 -7.12 1.05 11.19
C LYS A 42 -6.68 2.36 10.54
N PHE A 43 -5.43 2.41 10.07
CA PHE A 43 -4.90 3.55 9.33
C PHE A 43 -5.76 3.90 8.12
N MET A 44 -6.15 2.92 7.31
CA MET A 44 -6.98 3.17 6.13
C MET A 44 -8.37 3.71 6.50
N GLY A 45 -8.96 3.25 7.61
CA GLY A 45 -10.21 3.82 8.12
C GLY A 45 -10.06 5.29 8.46
N ASP A 46 -9.09 5.62 9.32
CA ASP A 46 -8.83 7.01 9.73
C ASP A 46 -8.39 7.91 8.55
N LEU A 47 -7.64 7.36 7.60
CA LEU A 47 -7.23 8.08 6.40
C LEU A 47 -8.44 8.48 5.56
N VAL A 48 -9.42 7.58 5.41
CA VAL A 48 -10.64 7.81 4.61
C VAL A 48 -11.51 8.91 5.21
N GLU A 49 -11.52 9.05 6.54
CA GLU A 49 -12.21 10.12 7.27
C GLU A 49 -11.66 11.51 6.95
N LEU A 50 -10.38 11.65 6.54
CA LEU A 50 -9.82 12.93 6.13
C LEU A 50 -10.41 13.39 4.80
N GLU A 51 -11.17 14.48 4.79
CA GLU A 51 -11.81 14.97 3.56
C GLU A 51 -10.88 15.90 2.78
N VAL A 52 -10.55 15.54 1.53
CA VAL A 52 -9.73 16.38 0.66
C VAL A 52 -10.45 17.71 0.40
N GLY A 53 -9.75 18.80 0.68
CA GLY A 53 -10.22 20.18 0.57
C GLY A 53 -10.89 20.73 1.82
N LYS A 54 -11.17 19.89 2.83
CA LYS A 54 -11.80 20.31 4.09
C LYS A 54 -10.93 20.03 5.32
N SER A 55 -10.29 18.86 5.37
CA SER A 55 -9.50 18.49 6.53
C SER A 55 -8.30 19.39 6.73
N GLU A 56 -8.07 19.76 7.99
CA GLU A 56 -7.05 20.73 8.36
C GLU A 56 -5.70 20.06 8.68
N LEU A 57 -4.62 20.87 8.71
CA LEU A 57 -3.29 20.41 9.09
C LEU A 57 -3.28 19.69 10.45
N GLN A 58 -4.08 20.15 11.41
CA GLN A 58 -4.14 19.55 12.75
C GLN A 58 -4.66 18.11 12.73
N GLU A 59 -5.66 17.83 11.90
CA GLU A 59 -6.20 16.47 11.72
C GLU A 59 -5.16 15.56 11.05
N VAL A 60 -4.47 16.10 10.03
CA VAL A 60 -3.37 15.38 9.38
C VAL A 60 -2.21 15.12 10.34
N ALA A 61 -1.84 16.09 11.16
CA ALA A 61 -0.80 15.94 12.19
C ALA A 61 -1.18 14.88 13.23
N SER A 62 -2.45 14.84 13.63
CA SER A 62 -2.97 13.80 14.53
C SER A 62 -2.84 12.40 13.91
N LEU A 63 -3.11 12.26 12.61
CA LEU A 63 -2.90 11.01 11.88
C LEU A 63 -1.40 10.65 11.80
N VAL A 64 -0.53 11.63 11.57
CA VAL A 64 0.94 11.46 11.55
C VAL A 64 1.45 10.91 12.86
N ASP A 65 1.05 11.53 13.98
CA ASP A 65 1.50 11.12 15.30
C ASP A 65 1.01 9.71 15.64
N LYS A 66 -0.24 9.38 15.27
CA LYS A 66 -0.86 8.07 15.52
C LYS A 66 -0.19 6.93 14.75
N TYR A 67 0.24 7.16 13.51
CA TYR A 67 0.77 6.12 12.61
C TYR A 67 2.22 6.34 12.18
N HIS A 68 2.96 7.19 12.90
CA HIS A 68 4.37 7.49 12.67
C HIS A 68 4.68 7.92 11.23
N GLY A 69 3.82 8.77 10.67
CA GLY A 69 4.02 9.36 9.34
C GLY A 69 5.30 10.19 9.27
N LYS A 70 5.93 10.24 8.09
CA LYS A 70 7.17 10.99 7.89
C LYS A 70 6.92 12.24 7.07
N TRP A 71 7.13 13.40 7.69
CA TRP A 71 7.12 14.68 6.99
C TRP A 71 8.33 14.80 6.05
N ARG A 72 8.08 15.26 4.83
CA ARG A 72 9.10 15.70 3.88
C ARG A 72 8.67 16.97 3.18
N LYS A 73 9.66 17.73 2.70
CA LYS A 73 9.39 18.89 1.84
C LYS A 73 8.81 18.39 0.52
N GLY A 74 7.72 19.01 0.07
CA GLY A 74 7.15 18.72 -1.24
C GLY A 74 8.12 19.02 -2.38
N PRO A 75 7.80 18.59 -3.61
CA PRO A 75 8.58 18.90 -4.79
C PRO A 75 8.82 20.42 -4.89
N ARG A 76 10.05 20.83 -5.23
CA ARG A 76 10.38 22.26 -5.43
C ARG A 76 9.76 22.83 -6.71
N SER A 77 9.40 21.98 -7.67
CA SER A 77 8.87 22.37 -8.97
C SER A 77 7.36 22.18 -9.08
N ASP A 78 6.71 23.03 -9.87
CA ASP A 78 5.29 22.93 -10.23
C ASP A 78 5.00 21.68 -11.07
N ALA A 79 6.02 21.14 -11.74
CA ALA A 79 5.94 19.90 -12.49
C ALA A 79 5.71 18.71 -11.54
N GLY A 80 4.43 18.36 -11.33
CA GLY A 80 4.00 17.10 -10.74
C GLY A 80 3.53 17.13 -9.29
N SER A 81 3.43 18.30 -8.64
CA SER A 81 2.76 18.37 -7.33
C SER A 81 1.27 18.62 -7.50
N SER A 82 0.44 17.68 -7.04
CA SER A 82 -1.02 17.77 -7.08
C SER A 82 -1.59 19.01 -6.38
N CYS A 83 -0.80 19.65 -5.52
CA CYS A 83 -1.18 20.85 -4.76
C CYS A 83 -0.37 22.10 -5.15
N GLY A 84 0.52 22.02 -6.12
CA GLY A 84 1.49 23.08 -6.41
C GLY A 84 2.60 23.20 -5.35
N PRO A 85 3.49 24.18 -5.53
CA PRO A 85 4.70 24.33 -4.73
C PRO A 85 4.35 24.74 -3.29
N GLY A 86 5.27 24.44 -2.36
CA GLY A 86 5.13 24.77 -0.94
C GLY A 86 4.26 23.82 -0.14
N ALA A 87 3.70 22.77 -0.75
CA ALA A 87 2.95 21.75 -0.02
C ALA A 87 3.87 20.94 0.92
N SER A 88 3.37 20.66 2.12
CA SER A 88 3.97 19.70 3.05
C SER A 88 3.50 18.31 2.70
N VAL A 89 4.42 17.35 2.62
CA VAL A 89 4.11 15.98 2.24
C VAL A 89 4.37 15.06 3.40
N VAL A 90 3.47 14.11 3.62
CA VAL A 90 3.63 13.05 4.61
C VAL A 90 3.51 11.72 3.92
N ASP A 91 4.45 10.82 4.19
CA ASP A 91 4.37 9.43 3.75
C ASP A 91 4.14 8.49 4.93
N PHE A 92 3.31 7.48 4.71
CA PHE A 92 3.04 6.35 5.60
C PHE A 92 3.42 5.05 4.90
N THR A 93 3.88 4.05 5.65
CA THR A 93 4.30 2.78 5.05
C THR A 93 4.09 1.61 6.00
N PHE A 94 3.43 0.56 5.50
CA PHE A 94 3.15 -0.69 6.19
C PHE A 94 3.62 -1.85 5.32
N GLU A 95 4.60 -2.63 5.80
CA GLU A 95 5.27 -3.65 4.97
C GLU A 95 5.31 -5.01 5.64
N ASN A 96 5.26 -6.07 4.82
CA ASN A 96 5.41 -7.45 5.27
C ASN A 96 6.89 -7.90 5.37
N ARG A 97 7.79 -7.00 5.78
CA ARG A 97 9.25 -7.18 5.70
C ARG A 97 9.76 -8.52 6.27
N TRP A 98 9.19 -8.98 7.37
CA TRP A 98 9.56 -10.27 7.99
C TRP A 98 9.18 -11.48 7.14
N LEU A 99 7.99 -11.50 6.54
CA LEU A 99 7.60 -12.59 5.64
C LEU A 99 8.47 -12.62 4.39
N HIS A 100 8.82 -11.43 3.87
CA HIS A 100 9.73 -11.32 2.75
C HIS A 100 11.14 -11.83 3.08
N TRP A 101 11.69 -11.42 4.22
CA TRP A 101 13.04 -11.82 4.63
C TRP A 101 13.18 -13.34 4.83
N PHE A 102 12.14 -13.99 5.35
CA PHE A 102 12.10 -15.44 5.48
C PHE A 102 11.62 -16.19 4.22
N LEU A 103 11.50 -15.51 3.08
CA LEU A 103 11.06 -16.07 1.80
C LEU A 103 9.67 -16.74 1.86
N LEU A 104 8.83 -16.34 2.82
CA LEU A 104 7.47 -16.84 2.99
C LEU A 104 6.45 -16.07 2.14
N SER A 105 6.80 -14.86 1.71
CA SER A 105 5.96 -14.02 0.87
C SER A 105 6.80 -13.06 0.02
N PRO A 106 6.35 -12.69 -1.19
CA PRO A 106 6.87 -11.53 -1.90
C PRO A 106 6.79 -10.26 -1.04
N GLN A 107 7.63 -9.27 -1.34
CA GLN A 107 7.54 -7.99 -0.65
C GLN A 107 6.23 -7.32 -1.06
N THR A 108 5.40 -7.04 -0.05
CA THR A 108 4.13 -6.33 -0.19
C THR A 108 4.13 -5.16 0.76
N SER A 109 3.76 -3.98 0.27
CA SER A 109 3.63 -2.78 1.10
C SER A 109 2.36 -2.01 0.78
N LEU A 110 1.73 -1.49 1.83
CA LEU A 110 0.74 -0.43 1.72
C LEU A 110 1.45 0.88 2.03
N GLY A 111 1.44 1.82 1.08
CA GLY A 111 1.92 3.17 1.29
C GLY A 111 0.76 4.15 1.21
N ALA A 112 0.88 5.29 1.87
CA ALA A 112 0.00 6.41 1.62
C ALA A 112 0.79 7.70 1.62
N THR A 113 0.36 8.66 0.82
CA THR A 113 0.94 9.99 0.78
C THR A 113 -0.16 11.02 0.89
N VAL A 114 -0.01 11.97 1.81
CA VAL A 114 -0.92 13.12 1.94
C VAL A 114 -0.16 14.42 1.72
N TYR A 115 -0.80 15.37 1.05
CA TYR A 115 -0.26 16.70 0.80
C TYR A 115 -1.15 17.71 1.50
N VAL A 116 -0.53 18.57 2.30
CA VAL A 116 -1.19 19.68 2.98
C VAL A 116 -0.65 20.98 2.45
N LYS A 117 -1.54 21.90 2.08
CA LYS A 117 -1.21 23.24 1.61
C LYS A 117 -2.25 24.23 2.13
N ASP A 118 -1.78 25.41 2.53
CA ASP A 118 -2.63 26.48 3.07
C ASP A 118 -3.54 25.97 4.19
N ASN A 119 -2.96 25.20 5.12
CA ASN A 119 -3.63 24.53 6.23
C ASN A 119 -4.67 23.45 5.88
N HIS A 120 -4.81 23.05 4.61
CA HIS A 120 -5.82 22.07 4.19
C HIS A 120 -5.20 20.88 3.44
N LEU A 121 -5.76 19.68 3.65
CA LEU A 121 -5.48 18.49 2.85
C LEU A 121 -5.92 18.75 1.40
N CYS A 122 -5.00 18.75 0.45
CA CYS A 122 -5.29 19.08 -0.95
C CYS A 122 -5.16 17.88 -1.90
N PHE A 123 -4.44 16.85 -1.45
CA PHE A 123 -4.31 15.59 -2.16
C PHE A 123 -4.02 14.47 -1.15
N ARG A 124 -4.57 13.29 -1.42
CA ARG A 124 -4.15 12.05 -0.77
C ARG A 124 -4.02 10.96 -1.81
N ALA A 125 -3.08 10.05 -1.57
CA ALA A 125 -2.92 8.84 -2.33
C ALA A 125 -2.74 7.65 -1.40
N LEU A 126 -3.26 6.51 -1.82
CA LEU A 126 -3.06 5.21 -1.20
C LEU A 126 -2.51 4.27 -2.27
N GLN A 127 -1.46 3.53 -1.95
CA GLN A 127 -0.84 2.59 -2.88
C GLN A 127 -0.68 1.23 -2.23
N LEU A 128 -0.96 0.15 -2.96
CA LEU A 128 -0.59 -1.20 -2.62
C LEU A 128 0.41 -1.71 -3.66
N PHE A 129 1.60 -2.06 -3.20
CA PHE A 129 2.70 -2.56 -4.01
C PHE A 129 2.99 -4.02 -3.67
N SER A 130 3.26 -4.84 -4.68
CA SER A 130 3.61 -6.26 -4.57
C SER A 130 4.70 -6.59 -5.56
N THR A 131 5.78 -7.28 -5.15
CA THR A 131 6.86 -7.70 -6.07
C THR A 131 6.56 -9.01 -6.82
N VAL A 132 5.31 -9.47 -6.83
CA VAL A 132 4.91 -10.66 -7.60
C VAL A 132 5.11 -10.38 -9.09
N GLU A 133 5.73 -11.31 -9.81
CA GLU A 133 5.78 -11.34 -11.29
C GLU A 133 6.30 -10.04 -11.97
N GLY A 134 7.23 -9.31 -11.34
CA GLY A 134 7.85 -8.12 -11.96
C GLY A 134 7.39 -6.77 -11.40
N SER A 135 6.56 -6.80 -10.34
CA SER A 135 5.99 -5.67 -9.61
C SER A 135 4.61 -5.26 -10.12
N THR A 136 3.62 -5.33 -9.24
CA THR A 136 2.26 -4.86 -9.46
C THR A 136 1.98 -3.73 -8.48
N VAL A 137 1.39 -2.63 -8.97
CA VAL A 137 1.02 -1.51 -8.12
C VAL A 137 -0.41 -1.07 -8.37
N PHE A 138 -1.18 -0.95 -7.29
CA PHE A 138 -2.51 -0.37 -7.29
C PHE A 138 -2.47 0.97 -6.56
N TYR A 139 -2.84 2.05 -7.25
CA TYR A 139 -2.88 3.41 -6.73
C TYR A 139 -4.31 3.90 -6.67
N VAL A 140 -4.61 4.66 -5.63
CA VAL A 140 -5.81 5.47 -5.48
C VAL A 140 -5.33 6.88 -5.23
N GLU A 141 -5.77 7.84 -6.03
CA GLU A 141 -5.40 9.25 -5.92
C GLU A 141 -6.68 10.08 -5.83
N GLU A 142 -6.76 10.93 -4.81
CA GLU A 142 -7.88 11.85 -4.63
C GLU A 142 -7.36 13.29 -4.55
N PHE A 143 -7.87 14.11 -5.47
CA PHE A 143 -7.47 15.50 -5.64
C PHE A 143 -8.57 16.43 -5.13
N ARG A 144 -8.18 17.58 -4.57
CA ARG A 144 -9.13 18.67 -4.33
C ARG A 144 -9.78 19.15 -5.63
N LYS A 145 -8.97 19.22 -6.69
CA LYS A 145 -9.41 19.53 -8.06
C LYS A 145 -8.68 18.59 -9.01
N SER A 146 -9.42 17.72 -9.69
CA SER A 146 -8.81 16.78 -10.63
C SER A 146 -8.10 17.52 -11.76
N PRO A 147 -6.91 17.06 -12.19
CA PRO A 147 -6.33 17.49 -13.45
C PRO A 147 -7.09 16.88 -14.66
N PHE A 148 -8.00 15.94 -14.42
CA PHE A 148 -8.78 15.25 -15.44
C PHE A 148 -10.23 15.78 -15.51
N GLN A 149 -10.85 15.65 -16.69
CA GLN A 149 -12.23 16.12 -16.92
C GLN A 149 -13.29 15.29 -16.19
N ARG A 150 -12.98 14.05 -15.80
CA ARG A 150 -13.92 13.14 -15.13
C ARG A 150 -13.60 13.06 -13.64
N PRO A 151 -14.63 13.03 -12.77
CA PRO A 151 -14.45 12.98 -11.31
C PRO A 151 -13.98 11.62 -10.80
N PHE A 152 -14.02 10.58 -11.65
CA PHE A 152 -13.59 9.24 -11.34
C PHE A 152 -13.07 8.54 -12.61
N MET A 153 -11.85 8.03 -12.56
CA MET A 153 -11.20 7.33 -13.68
C MET A 153 -10.39 6.15 -13.16
N VAL A 154 -10.37 5.07 -13.92
CA VAL A 154 -9.51 3.90 -13.67
C VAL A 154 -8.60 3.74 -14.87
N HIS A 155 -7.30 3.88 -14.64
CA HIS A 155 -6.24 3.68 -15.61
C HIS A 155 -5.60 2.32 -15.38
N LEU A 156 -5.51 1.53 -16.44
CA LEU A 156 -4.90 0.20 -16.44
C LEU A 156 -3.65 0.23 -17.31
N ASN A 157 -2.50 -0.09 -16.73
CA ASN A 157 -1.24 -0.38 -17.40
C ASN A 157 -0.82 -1.81 -16.99
N LEU A 158 0.09 -2.44 -17.74
CA LEU A 158 0.58 -3.81 -17.54
C LEU A 158 0.94 -4.12 -16.07
N VAL A 159 1.57 -3.16 -15.38
CA VAL A 159 2.08 -3.32 -14.01
C VAL A 159 1.44 -2.36 -13.01
N LYS A 160 0.61 -1.41 -13.47
CA LYS A 160 0.11 -0.31 -12.65
C LYS A 160 -1.36 -0.06 -12.94
N THR A 161 -2.18 -0.06 -11.89
CA THR A 161 -3.55 0.44 -11.94
C THR A 161 -3.63 1.71 -11.11
N ILE A 162 -4.22 2.76 -11.67
CA ILE A 162 -4.43 4.04 -10.98
C ILE A 162 -5.91 4.36 -10.99
N VAL A 163 -6.50 4.51 -9.81
CA VAL A 163 -7.83 5.08 -9.64
C VAL A 163 -7.66 6.53 -9.28
N THR A 164 -8.04 7.43 -10.17
CA THR A 164 -7.99 8.87 -9.90
C THR A 164 -9.40 9.39 -9.68
N MET A 165 -9.58 10.19 -8.64
CA MET A 165 -10.85 10.84 -8.32
C MET A 165 -10.66 12.26 -7.77
N ASP A 166 -11.75 13.02 -7.73
CA ASP A 166 -11.83 14.28 -7.00
C ASP A 166 -13.00 14.31 -6.00
N ALA A 167 -13.18 15.47 -5.37
CA ALA A 167 -14.23 15.71 -4.40
C ALA A 167 -15.65 15.41 -4.93
N ALA A 168 -15.88 15.45 -6.26
CA ALA A 168 -17.19 15.17 -6.85
C ALA A 168 -17.47 13.66 -7.04
N ALA A 169 -16.51 12.78 -6.76
CA ALA A 169 -16.74 11.34 -6.77
C ALA A 169 -17.80 10.93 -5.74
N THR A 170 -18.71 10.03 -6.17
CA THR A 170 -19.80 9.52 -5.32
C THR A 170 -19.25 8.70 -4.15
N ALA A 171 -20.04 8.58 -3.08
CA ALA A 171 -19.68 7.76 -1.93
C ALA A 171 -19.42 6.29 -2.31
N ALA A 172 -20.18 5.75 -3.28
CA ALA A 172 -19.99 4.38 -3.78
C ALA A 172 -18.66 4.22 -4.53
N GLN A 173 -18.31 5.17 -5.40
CA GLN A 173 -17.02 5.18 -6.11
C GLN A 173 -15.84 5.28 -5.15
N ARG A 174 -15.93 6.19 -4.18
CA ARG A 174 -14.90 6.38 -3.14
C ARG A 174 -14.73 5.12 -2.30
N SER A 175 -15.84 4.54 -1.82
CA SER A 175 -15.82 3.28 -1.06
C SER A 175 -15.20 2.13 -1.85
N ALA A 176 -15.55 1.99 -3.13
CA ALA A 176 -14.97 0.97 -4.01
C ALA A 176 -13.47 1.20 -4.26
N ALA A 177 -13.03 2.45 -4.46
CA ALA A 177 -11.61 2.77 -4.66
C ALA A 177 -10.75 2.45 -3.42
N TYR A 178 -11.24 2.80 -2.22
CA TYR A 178 -10.54 2.52 -0.96
C TYR A 178 -10.75 1.10 -0.42
N SER A 179 -11.46 0.22 -1.15
CA SER A 179 -11.66 -1.19 -0.79
C SER A 179 -10.44 -2.09 -1.05
N ILE A 180 -9.23 -1.60 -0.70
CA ILE A 180 -7.99 -2.33 -0.91
C ILE A 180 -7.96 -3.60 -0.06
N ASN A 181 -7.61 -4.72 -0.69
CA ASN A 181 -7.46 -6.01 -0.05
C ASN A 181 -6.16 -6.06 0.78
N LEU A 182 -6.24 -5.62 2.04
CA LEU A 182 -5.12 -5.70 2.98
C LEU A 182 -4.68 -7.13 3.31
N GLY A 183 -5.45 -8.15 2.87
CA GLY A 183 -5.01 -9.54 2.90
C GLY A 183 -3.72 -9.78 2.12
N CYS A 184 -3.43 -8.96 1.10
CA CYS A 184 -2.20 -9.02 0.31
C CYS A 184 -0.94 -8.93 1.19
N LEU A 185 -0.95 -8.15 2.29
CA LEU A 185 0.17 -8.02 3.22
C LEU A 185 0.54 -9.33 3.94
N THR A 186 -0.41 -10.27 4.00
CA THR A 186 -0.25 -11.56 4.72
C THR A 186 -0.28 -12.77 3.81
N LYS A 187 -0.54 -12.59 2.51
CA LYS A 187 -0.72 -13.69 1.55
C LYS A 187 0.64 -14.27 1.17
N VAL A 188 0.81 -15.59 1.29
CA VAL A 188 2.08 -16.31 1.00
C VAL A 188 2.59 -16.06 -0.42
N ARG A 189 1.69 -15.88 -1.39
CA ARG A 189 2.07 -15.57 -2.77
C ARG A 189 1.85 -14.11 -3.16
N GLY A 190 1.61 -13.24 -2.17
CA GLY A 190 1.18 -11.87 -2.41
C GLY A 190 -0.12 -11.81 -3.21
N CYS A 191 -0.42 -10.62 -3.73
CA CYS A 191 -1.46 -10.43 -4.74
C CYS A 191 -0.82 -10.29 -6.11
N ARG A 192 -1.38 -10.99 -7.09
CA ARG A 192 -0.80 -11.11 -8.44
C ARG A 192 -1.06 -9.88 -9.29
N ASP A 193 -2.30 -9.42 -9.28
CA ASP A 193 -2.77 -8.34 -10.14
C ASP A 193 -3.62 -7.33 -9.35
N ALA A 194 -3.98 -6.24 -10.02
CA ALA A 194 -4.83 -5.21 -9.46
C ALA A 194 -6.26 -5.68 -9.10
N ARG A 195 -6.71 -6.81 -9.67
CA ARG A 195 -8.03 -7.40 -9.37
C ARG A 195 -8.03 -8.07 -8.01
N GLU A 196 -6.95 -8.76 -7.67
CA GLU A 196 -6.76 -9.29 -6.33
C GLU A 196 -6.52 -8.19 -5.28
N MET A 197 -5.89 -7.08 -5.68
CA MET A 197 -5.57 -5.94 -4.80
C MET A 197 -6.77 -5.10 -4.43
N ALA A 198 -7.78 -4.96 -5.30
CA ALA A 198 -8.97 -4.15 -5.04
C ALA A 198 -10.23 -4.80 -5.65
N PRO A 199 -10.66 -5.97 -5.16
CA PRO A 199 -11.70 -6.77 -5.82
C PRO A 199 -13.04 -6.06 -5.96
N ALA A 200 -13.44 -5.23 -4.99
CA ALA A 200 -14.74 -4.56 -5.02
C ALA A 200 -14.83 -3.49 -6.11
N LEU A 201 -13.69 -2.91 -6.52
CA LEU A 201 -13.62 -2.00 -7.66
C LEU A 201 -14.09 -2.68 -8.96
N TRP A 202 -13.78 -3.97 -9.12
CA TRP A 202 -14.03 -4.72 -10.35
C TRP A 202 -15.40 -5.39 -10.41
N GLN A 203 -16.04 -5.61 -9.26
CA GLN A 203 -17.37 -6.24 -9.20
C GLN A 203 -18.46 -5.33 -9.82
N ASN A 204 -18.30 -4.02 -9.71
CA ASN A 204 -19.26 -3.04 -10.22
C ASN A 204 -18.85 -2.44 -11.57
N SER A 205 -17.63 -2.70 -12.04
CA SER A 205 -17.16 -2.23 -13.33
C SER A 205 -17.64 -3.15 -14.46
N ARG A 206 -18.88 -2.99 -14.91
CA ARG A 206 -19.33 -3.62 -16.17
C ARG A 206 -18.62 -3.06 -17.41
N GLU A 207 -17.86 -1.97 -17.27
CA GLU A 207 -17.43 -1.09 -18.37
C GLU A 207 -16.04 -0.47 -18.23
N VAL A 208 -15.11 -1.04 -17.44
CA VAL A 208 -13.70 -0.59 -17.55
C VAL A 208 -13.11 -1.27 -18.78
N ALA A 209 -13.50 -0.79 -19.97
CA ALA A 209 -12.77 -1.07 -21.19
C ALA A 209 -11.32 -0.61 -20.96
N PRO A 210 -10.30 -1.45 -21.23
CA PRO A 210 -8.93 -1.01 -21.19
C PRO A 210 -8.76 0.11 -22.21
N THR A 211 -8.86 1.36 -21.77
CA THR A 211 -8.47 2.50 -22.58
C THR A 211 -6.95 2.50 -22.55
N TYR A 212 -6.36 1.90 -23.58
CA TYR A 212 -4.93 1.99 -23.85
C TYR A 212 -4.64 3.47 -24.14
N TRP A 213 -4.27 4.22 -23.12
CA TRP A 213 -3.77 5.57 -23.28
C TRP A 213 -2.29 5.48 -23.67
N LYS A 214 -1.96 5.90 -24.89
CA LYS A 214 -0.64 6.49 -25.14
C LYS A 214 -0.60 7.78 -24.35
N SER A 215 0.25 7.87 -23.34
CA SER A 215 0.54 9.16 -22.74
C SER A 215 1.26 10.03 -23.79
N GLN A 216 1.18 11.36 -23.68
CA GLN A 216 1.98 12.27 -24.52
C GLN A 216 3.50 12.07 -24.37
N TRP A 217 3.92 11.18 -23.47
CA TRP A 217 5.30 10.80 -23.20
C TRP A 217 5.69 9.46 -23.84
N ASP A 218 4.76 8.81 -24.56
CA ASP A 218 4.98 7.55 -25.30
C ASP A 218 5.20 7.78 -26.82
N GLU A 219 5.60 9.00 -27.21
CA GLU A 219 6.15 9.37 -28.52
C GLU A 219 7.63 9.74 -28.38
#